data_AF-A0A841LT95-F1
#
_entry.id   AF-A0A841LT95-F1
#
_cell.length_a   1.000
_cell.length_b   1.000
_cell.length_c   1.000
_cell.angle_alpha   90.00
_cell.angle_beta   90.00
_cell.angle_gamma   90.00
#
_symmetry.space_group_name_H-M   'P 1'
#
loop_
_entity.id
_entity.type
_entity.pdbx_description
1 polymer ?
#
loop_
_entity_poly.entity_id
_entity_poly.type
_entity_poly.pdbx_seq_one_letter_code
_entity_poly.pdbx_strand_id
1 'polypeptide(L)'
;MKSAKSIATVFLLITSFSCLSVCVFAQNKQTKQADIFEYIDKLNGNDMIERLAAQRSAFNKTHLKNNLPKPEYIINRNNLTLISFNGLDYYVKNNRVIGIQGLNLSDKVLNQITDKLLLLDSIQYNQSERSNIEHVSPNVDFQKIRNIDRQFMLTLKMLSSTVRDIAALAKNENPSLTVETNVAKMRLPNVDKATEKSNIQSLVLLAK
;
A
#
# COMPACT_ATOMS: atom_id res chain seq x y z
N MET A 1 -7.86 102.07 22.82
CA MET A 1 -9.17 101.42 23.03
C MET A 1 -9.00 99.91 22.94
N LYS A 2 -9.34 99.21 24.04
CA LYS A 2 -9.89 97.84 24.19
C LYS A 2 -9.43 96.75 23.19
N SER A 3 -8.58 95.80 23.60
CA SER A 3 -8.91 94.45 24.15
C SER A 3 -9.49 93.49 23.09
N ALA A 4 -9.20 92.19 22.99
CA ALA A 4 -8.44 91.22 23.75
C ALA A 4 -8.27 89.94 22.88
N LYS A 5 -7.23 89.17 23.23
CA LYS A 5 -7.04 87.70 23.18
C LYS A 5 -8.26 86.83 22.76
N SER A 6 -8.03 85.74 22.03
CA SER A 6 -8.13 84.38 22.61
C SER A 6 -7.68 83.26 21.66
N ILE A 7 -6.97 82.32 22.26
CA ILE A 7 -6.50 81.01 21.81
C ILE A 7 -7.63 79.97 22.01
N ALA A 8 -7.50 78.80 21.36
CA ALA A 8 -8.24 77.55 21.57
C ALA A 8 -9.66 77.54 20.95
N THR A 9 -10.08 76.49 20.23
CA THR A 9 -10.24 75.14 20.78
C THR A 9 -10.20 74.04 19.72
N VAL A 10 -9.41 73.02 20.02
CA VAL A 10 -9.55 71.66 19.50
C VAL A 10 -10.76 71.00 20.19
N PHE A 11 -11.33 69.99 19.53
CA PHE A 11 -12.17 68.90 20.06
C PHE A 11 -13.71 69.08 20.12
N LEU A 12 -14.35 68.10 19.45
CA LEU A 12 -15.61 67.38 19.76
C LEU A 12 -16.79 67.64 18.81
N LEU A 13 -17.11 66.66 17.95
CA LEU A 13 -18.12 65.66 18.31
C LEU A 13 -18.27 64.54 17.26
N ILE A 14 -18.14 63.33 17.79
CA ILE A 14 -18.45 62.02 17.22
C ILE A 14 -19.96 61.90 17.03
N THR A 15 -20.40 61.27 15.93
CA THR A 15 -21.57 60.36 15.77
C THR A 15 -22.38 60.61 14.48
N SER A 16 -22.28 59.68 13.54
CA SER A 16 -23.46 59.07 12.89
C SER A 16 -23.03 57.83 12.12
N PHE A 17 -23.12 56.72 12.84
CA PHE A 17 -23.18 55.37 12.33
C PHE A 17 -24.57 55.20 11.68
N SER A 18 -24.66 54.81 10.40
CA SER A 18 -25.89 54.23 9.86
C SER A 18 -25.56 53.38 8.64
N CYS A 19 -25.71 52.08 8.87
CA CYS A 19 -25.86 50.99 7.91
C CYS A 19 -26.56 51.38 6.62
N LEU A 20 -26.14 50.77 5.51
CA LEU A 20 -27.04 50.07 4.58
C LEU A 20 -26.20 49.15 3.69
N SER A 21 -26.03 47.92 4.15
CA SER A 21 -25.54 46.79 3.39
C SER A 21 -26.61 46.42 2.35
N VAL A 22 -26.36 46.70 1.08
CA VAL A 22 -27.16 46.13 -0.02
C VAL A 22 -26.37 44.96 -0.60
N CYS A 23 -26.89 43.77 -0.32
CA CYS A 23 -26.50 42.49 -0.89
C CYS A 23 -26.65 42.54 -2.42
N VAL A 24 -25.54 42.74 -3.13
CA VAL A 24 -25.46 42.34 -4.52
C VAL A 24 -24.90 40.93 -4.53
N PHE A 25 -25.81 39.97 -4.73
CA PHE A 25 -25.52 38.58 -5.05
C PHE A 25 -24.55 38.53 -6.21
N ALA A 26 -23.25 38.41 -5.91
CA ALA A 26 -22.31 37.84 -6.84
C ALA A 26 -22.82 36.42 -7.13
N GLN A 27 -23.25 36.21 -8.37
CA GLN A 27 -23.45 34.89 -8.94
C GLN A 27 -22.10 34.18 -8.90
N ASN A 28 -21.78 33.61 -7.74
CA ASN A 28 -20.84 32.53 -7.62
C ASN A 28 -21.48 31.40 -8.43
N LYS A 29 -21.13 31.33 -9.73
CA LYS A 29 -21.15 30.05 -10.41
C LYS A 29 -20.30 29.16 -9.52
N GLN A 30 -20.97 28.41 -8.65
CA GLN A 30 -20.50 27.12 -8.19
C GLN A 30 -20.23 26.32 -9.47
N THR A 31 -19.06 26.52 -10.07
CA THR A 31 -18.23 25.40 -10.45
C THR A 31 -18.28 24.54 -9.21
N LYS A 32 -19.10 23.48 -9.27
CA LYS A 32 -18.99 22.37 -8.34
C LYS A 32 -17.50 22.15 -8.22
N GLN A 33 -16.96 22.53 -7.07
CA GLN A 33 -15.70 21.99 -6.63
C GLN A 33 -16.01 20.51 -6.66
N ALA A 34 -15.60 19.85 -7.74
CA ALA A 34 -15.62 18.42 -7.80
C ALA A 34 -15.00 17.98 -6.47
N ASP A 35 -15.57 16.98 -5.84
CA ASP A 35 -14.87 16.25 -4.80
C ASP A 35 -13.49 15.84 -5.35
N ILE A 36 -12.49 16.72 -5.24
CA ILE A 36 -11.07 16.43 -5.38
C ILE A 36 -10.60 15.99 -3.98
N PHE A 37 -11.45 15.25 -3.28
CA PHE A 37 -10.97 14.26 -2.34
C PHE A 37 -10.47 13.13 -3.23
N GLU A 38 -9.15 13.08 -3.43
CA GLU A 38 -8.48 11.92 -4.01
C GLU A 38 -9.09 10.69 -3.32
N TYR A 39 -9.88 9.88 -4.04
CA TYR A 39 -10.49 8.69 -3.48
C TYR A 39 -9.36 7.74 -3.10
N ILE A 40 -9.04 7.69 -1.80
CA ILE A 40 -8.02 6.79 -1.28
C ILE A 40 -8.68 5.43 -1.12
N ASP A 41 -8.31 4.51 -2.00
CA ASP A 41 -8.65 3.09 -1.85
C ASP A 41 -8.11 2.59 -0.50
N LYS A 42 -8.95 1.93 0.29
CA LYS A 42 -8.53 1.32 1.58
C LYS A 42 -8.64 -0.19 1.50
N LEU A 43 -7.55 -0.88 1.80
CA LEU A 43 -7.47 -2.33 1.72
C LEU A 43 -6.91 -2.92 3.02
N ASN A 44 -7.49 -4.03 3.46
CA ASN A 44 -6.86 -4.87 4.48
C ASN A 44 -5.93 -5.88 3.79
N GLY A 45 -4.63 -5.62 3.86
CA GLY A 45 -3.62 -6.45 3.24
C GLY A 45 -3.51 -7.85 3.86
N ASN A 46 -3.83 -8.01 5.15
CA ASN A 46 -3.88 -9.32 5.80
C ASN A 46 -4.98 -10.19 5.19
N ASP A 47 -6.19 -9.64 5.06
CA ASP A 47 -7.34 -10.34 4.48
C ASP A 47 -7.09 -10.69 3.00
N MET A 48 -6.39 -9.82 2.27
CA MET A 48 -5.98 -10.11 0.89
C MET A 48 -5.06 -11.33 0.80
N ILE A 49 -4.03 -11.42 1.67
CA ILE A 49 -3.12 -12.57 1.70
C ILE A 49 -3.90 -13.86 2.01
N GLU A 50 -4.76 -13.83 3.01
CA GLU A 50 -5.56 -14.99 3.43
C GLU A 50 -6.54 -15.41 2.33
N ARG A 51 -7.23 -14.45 1.72
CA ARG A 51 -8.16 -14.70 0.62
C ARG A 51 -7.46 -15.34 -0.58
N LEU A 52 -6.30 -14.83 -1.00
CA LEU A 52 -5.56 -15.37 -2.14
C LEU A 52 -5.10 -16.81 -1.87
N ALA A 53 -4.60 -17.09 -0.66
CA ALA A 53 -4.25 -18.45 -0.25
C ALA A 53 -5.47 -19.38 -0.20
N ALA A 54 -6.60 -18.91 0.33
CA ALA A 54 -7.84 -19.68 0.43
C ALA A 54 -8.42 -19.98 -0.96
N GLN A 55 -8.47 -19.00 -1.87
CA GLN A 55 -8.95 -19.16 -3.24
C GLN A 55 -8.15 -20.22 -3.99
N ARG A 56 -6.81 -20.16 -3.92
CA ARG A 56 -5.95 -21.18 -4.54
C ARG A 56 -6.15 -22.55 -3.91
N SER A 57 -6.21 -22.63 -2.58
CA SER A 57 -6.42 -23.90 -1.86
C SER A 57 -7.76 -24.54 -2.18
N ALA A 58 -8.83 -23.75 -2.30
CA ALA A 58 -10.17 -24.22 -2.64
C ALA A 58 -10.23 -24.73 -4.10
N PHE A 59 -9.60 -24.00 -5.02
CA PHE A 59 -9.47 -24.44 -6.40
C PHE A 59 -8.69 -25.76 -6.50
N ASN A 60 -7.57 -25.88 -5.78
CA ASN A 60 -6.75 -27.10 -5.77
C ASN A 60 -7.46 -28.32 -5.19
N LYS A 61 -8.54 -28.15 -4.42
CA LYS A 61 -9.37 -29.26 -3.91
C LYS A 61 -10.44 -29.69 -4.90
N THR A 62 -10.95 -28.78 -5.71
CA THR A 62 -12.13 -28.99 -6.57
C THR A 62 -11.78 -29.18 -8.04
N HIS A 63 -10.65 -28.64 -8.48
CA HIS A 63 -10.16 -28.68 -9.86
C HIS A 63 -11.17 -28.21 -10.92
N LEU A 64 -12.09 -27.32 -10.55
CA LEU A 64 -13.12 -26.79 -11.44
C LEU A 64 -12.48 -25.84 -12.47
N LYS A 65 -12.16 -26.39 -13.66
CA LYS A 65 -11.49 -25.67 -14.76
C LYS A 65 -12.14 -24.34 -15.16
N ASN A 66 -13.45 -24.21 -14.94
CA ASN A 66 -14.22 -23.01 -15.29
C ASN A 66 -14.14 -21.88 -14.24
N ASN A 67 -13.43 -22.11 -13.12
CA ASN A 67 -13.34 -21.15 -12.02
C ASN A 67 -11.89 -21.03 -11.52
N LEU A 68 -11.00 -20.59 -12.41
CA LEU A 68 -9.60 -20.34 -12.07
C LEU A 68 -9.49 -19.19 -11.05
N PRO A 69 -8.63 -19.31 -10.01
CA PRO A 69 -8.38 -18.21 -9.08
C PRO A 69 -7.86 -16.99 -9.83
N LYS A 70 -8.45 -15.82 -9.60
CA LYS A 70 -8.00 -14.58 -10.23
C LYS A 70 -6.67 -14.12 -9.60
N PRO A 71 -5.58 -14.01 -10.39
CA PRO A 71 -4.34 -13.39 -9.93
C PRO A 71 -4.58 -11.92 -9.61
N GLU A 72 -4.03 -11.44 -8.49
CA GLU A 72 -4.24 -10.08 -8.03
C GLU A 72 -3.01 -9.57 -7.29
N TYR A 73 -2.61 -8.33 -7.58
CA TYR A 73 -1.58 -7.64 -6.83
C TYR A 73 -2.13 -7.11 -5.51
N ILE A 74 -1.30 -7.14 -4.47
CA ILE A 74 -1.63 -6.55 -3.17
C ILE A 74 -1.05 -5.13 -3.10
N ILE A 75 0.26 -5.00 -3.37
CA ILE A 75 1.08 -3.79 -3.18
C ILE A 75 1.25 -3.01 -4.50
N ASN A 76 1.32 -3.68 -5.64
CA ASN A 76 1.48 -3.02 -6.94
C ASN A 76 0.20 -2.23 -7.31
N ARG A 77 0.16 -0.96 -6.90
CA ARG A 77 -0.99 -0.04 -7.02
C ARG A 77 -0.55 1.27 -7.68
N ASN A 78 -1.22 1.63 -8.77
CA ASN A 78 -0.97 2.91 -9.46
C ASN A 78 -1.56 4.10 -8.69
N ASN A 79 -2.82 3.99 -8.26
CA ASN A 79 -3.51 5.03 -7.51
C ASN A 79 -3.07 5.07 -6.05
N LEU A 80 -3.35 6.18 -5.36
CA LEU A 80 -3.12 6.28 -3.92
C LEU A 80 -4.01 5.27 -3.17
N THR A 81 -3.38 4.31 -2.52
CA THR A 81 -4.03 3.24 -1.76
C THR A 81 -3.45 3.19 -0.36
N LEU A 82 -4.31 3.14 0.65
CA LEU A 82 -3.95 2.84 2.03
C LEU A 82 -4.11 1.34 2.26
N ILE A 83 -3.01 0.66 2.56
CA ILE A 83 -3.02 -0.79 2.81
C ILE A 83 -2.64 -1.05 4.26
N SER A 84 -3.55 -1.63 5.02
CA SER A 84 -3.31 -1.99 6.42
C SER A 84 -2.74 -3.39 6.55
N PHE A 85 -1.60 -3.53 7.22
CA PHE A 85 -1.02 -4.82 7.62
C PHE A 85 -0.66 -4.80 9.10
N ASN A 86 -1.20 -5.74 9.87
CA ASN A 86 -0.84 -5.94 11.28
C ASN A 86 -0.93 -4.66 12.14
N GLY A 87 -1.88 -3.77 11.81
CA GLY A 87 -2.07 -2.48 12.49
C GLY A 87 -1.14 -1.35 12.03
N LEU A 88 -0.32 -1.55 11.00
CA LEU A 88 0.41 -0.49 10.30
C LEU A 88 -0.26 -0.17 8.97
N ASP A 89 -0.44 1.12 8.70
CA ASP A 89 -1.05 1.61 7.47
C ASP A 89 0.02 2.14 6.52
N TYR A 90 0.08 1.58 5.32
CA TYR A 90 1.05 1.90 4.28
C TYR A 90 0.36 2.75 3.21
N TYR A 91 0.94 3.91 2.91
CA TYR A 91 0.54 4.72 1.77
C TYR A 91 1.31 4.23 0.55
N VAL A 92 0.58 3.73 -0.45
CA VAL A 92 1.14 3.21 -1.69
C VAL A 92 0.61 4.00 -2.88
N LYS A 93 1.49 4.45 -3.76
CA LYS A 93 1.12 5.16 -5.00
C LYS A 93 2.21 4.95 -6.05
N ASN A 94 1.83 4.85 -7.32
CA ASN A 94 2.76 4.60 -8.43
C ASN A 94 3.70 3.41 -8.13
N ASN A 95 3.13 2.34 -7.57
CA ASN A 95 3.82 1.11 -7.20
C ASN A 95 4.95 1.33 -6.18
N ARG A 96 4.86 2.36 -5.35
CA ARG A 96 5.86 2.67 -4.33
C ARG A 96 5.20 2.91 -2.98
N VAL A 97 5.81 2.41 -1.91
CA VAL A 97 5.47 2.83 -0.55
C VAL A 97 6.01 4.24 -0.36
N ILE A 98 5.11 5.22 -0.29
CA ILE A 98 5.45 6.64 -0.12
C ILE A 98 5.42 7.08 1.34
N GLY A 99 4.92 6.24 2.24
CA GLY A 99 4.91 6.51 3.68
C GLY A 99 4.27 5.37 4.47
N ILE A 100 4.52 5.35 5.77
CA ILE A 100 3.86 4.47 6.74
C ILE A 100 3.33 5.36 7.85
N GLN A 101 2.03 5.25 8.15
CA GLN A 101 1.39 6.12 9.13
C GLN A 101 2.06 6.01 10.50
N GLY A 102 2.37 7.17 11.10
CA GLY A 102 3.04 7.25 12.40
C GLY A 102 4.56 7.05 12.37
N LEU A 103 5.16 6.83 11.20
CA LEU A 103 6.62 6.70 11.05
C LEU A 103 7.17 7.83 10.18
N ASN A 104 8.27 8.43 10.63
CA ASN A 104 9.04 9.41 9.86
C ASN A 104 10.29 8.70 9.30
N LEU A 105 10.17 8.15 8.09
CA LEU A 105 11.22 7.33 7.46
C LEU A 105 11.85 8.09 6.29
N SER A 106 13.15 7.92 6.10
CA SER A 106 13.84 8.43 4.91
C SER A 106 13.37 7.73 3.62
N ASP A 107 13.48 8.42 2.49
CA ASP A 107 13.18 7.87 1.15
C ASP A 107 13.94 6.57 0.88
N LYS A 108 15.19 6.48 1.38
CA LYS A 108 16.02 5.29 1.24
C LYS A 108 15.38 4.07 1.92
N VAL A 109 14.84 4.24 3.14
CA VAL A 109 14.17 3.16 3.86
C VAL A 109 12.85 2.80 3.19
N LEU A 110 12.08 3.78 2.76
CA LEU A 110 10.83 3.56 2.02
C LEU A 110 11.07 2.80 0.71
N ASN A 111 12.17 3.07 0.01
CA ASN A 111 12.59 2.31 -1.18
C ASN A 111 12.96 0.87 -0.82
N GLN A 112 13.72 0.64 0.24
CA GLN A 112 14.04 -0.72 0.69
C GLN A 112 12.81 -1.53 1.07
N ILE A 113 11.81 -0.91 1.70
CA ILE A 113 10.52 -1.54 2.00
C ILE A 113 9.79 -1.83 0.70
N THR A 114 9.71 -0.86 -0.21
CA THR A 114 9.09 -1.00 -1.53
C THR A 114 9.67 -2.18 -2.30
N ASP A 115 10.99 -2.26 -2.43
CA ASP A 115 11.69 -3.30 -3.18
C ASP A 115 11.36 -4.70 -2.62
N LYS A 116 11.38 -4.86 -1.29
CA LYS A 116 11.06 -6.14 -0.65
C LYS A 116 9.60 -6.54 -0.90
N LEU A 117 8.67 -5.60 -0.74
CA LEU A 117 7.24 -5.87 -0.82
C LEU A 117 6.78 -6.08 -2.28
N LEU A 118 7.22 -5.26 -3.22
CA LEU A 118 6.91 -5.42 -4.65
C LEU A 118 7.51 -6.71 -5.22
N LEU A 119 8.73 -7.08 -4.83
CA LEU A 119 9.33 -8.33 -5.28
C LEU A 119 8.45 -9.51 -4.91
N LEU A 120 8.04 -9.60 -3.64
CA LEU A 120 7.14 -10.65 -3.15
C LEU A 120 5.78 -10.60 -3.83
N ASP A 121 5.21 -9.42 -4.02
CA ASP A 121 3.91 -9.24 -4.67
C ASP A 121 3.93 -9.63 -6.15
N SER A 122 5.01 -9.31 -6.87
CA SER A 122 5.20 -9.73 -8.27
C SER A 122 5.35 -11.24 -8.40
N ILE A 123 6.10 -11.86 -7.50
CA ILE A 123 6.32 -13.31 -7.52
C ILE A 123 5.02 -14.05 -7.24
N GLN A 124 4.25 -13.66 -6.21
CA GLN A 124 2.97 -14.35 -5.94
C GLN A 124 2.01 -14.21 -7.12
N TYR A 125 1.93 -13.02 -7.71
CA TYR A 125 1.08 -12.78 -8.89
C TYR A 125 1.48 -13.70 -10.04
N ASN A 126 2.77 -13.71 -10.40
CA ASN A 126 3.30 -14.50 -11.50
C ASN A 126 3.12 -16.01 -11.27
N GLN A 127 3.30 -16.51 -10.05
CA GLN A 127 3.05 -17.93 -9.77
C GLN A 127 1.57 -18.28 -9.88
N SER A 128 0.68 -17.37 -9.47
CA SER A 128 -0.76 -17.54 -9.63
C SER A 128 -1.17 -17.64 -11.11
N GLU A 129 -0.64 -16.75 -11.95
CA GLU A 129 -0.85 -16.79 -13.41
C GLU A 129 -0.28 -18.07 -14.03
N ARG A 130 0.96 -18.43 -13.70
CA ARG A 130 1.61 -19.62 -14.24
C ARG A 130 0.87 -20.91 -13.88
N SER A 131 0.35 -21.00 -12.65
CA SER A 131 -0.47 -22.14 -12.22
C SER A 131 -1.74 -22.24 -13.07
N ASN A 132 -2.43 -21.11 -13.28
CA ASN A 132 -3.64 -21.06 -14.10
C ASN A 132 -3.38 -21.50 -15.55
N ILE A 133 -2.28 -21.01 -16.16
CA ILE A 133 -1.89 -21.38 -17.52
C ILE A 133 -1.63 -22.89 -17.62
N GLU A 134 -0.90 -23.47 -16.65
CA GLU A 134 -0.59 -24.90 -16.65
C GLU A 134 -1.85 -25.76 -16.51
N HIS A 135 -2.86 -25.30 -15.76
CA HIS A 135 -4.14 -26.00 -15.60
C HIS A 135 -4.99 -26.07 -16.88
N VAL A 136 -4.79 -25.14 -17.82
CA VAL A 136 -5.50 -25.10 -19.11
C VAL A 136 -4.63 -25.56 -20.28
N SER A 137 -3.37 -25.90 -20.02
CA SER A 137 -2.45 -26.45 -21.01
C SER A 137 -2.99 -27.77 -21.58
N PRO A 138 -2.82 -28.06 -22.88
CA PRO A 138 -3.17 -29.37 -23.46
C PRO A 138 -2.30 -30.50 -22.87
N ASN A 139 -1.09 -30.17 -22.40
CA ASN A 139 -0.14 -31.10 -21.78
C ASN A 139 0.02 -30.78 -20.30
N VAL A 140 -1.05 -30.96 -19.51
CA VAL A 140 -1.07 -30.61 -18.08
C VAL A 140 -0.01 -31.41 -17.32
N ASP A 141 0.94 -30.73 -16.70
CA ASP A 141 1.87 -31.32 -15.72
C ASP A 141 1.44 -31.00 -14.28
N PHE A 142 0.78 -31.97 -13.63
CA PHE A 142 0.33 -31.83 -12.25
C PHE A 142 1.46 -31.67 -11.23
N GLN A 143 2.64 -32.22 -11.49
CA GLN A 143 3.78 -32.08 -10.59
C GLN A 143 4.34 -30.66 -10.67
N LYS A 144 4.41 -30.10 -11.89
CA LYS A 144 4.77 -28.71 -12.11
C LYS A 144 3.78 -27.74 -11.48
N ILE A 145 2.47 -27.97 -11.64
CA ILE A 145 1.41 -27.20 -10.96
C ILE A 145 1.64 -27.19 -9.46
N ARG A 146 1.82 -28.36 -8.86
CA ARG A 146 2.01 -28.50 -7.41
C ARG A 146 3.23 -27.73 -6.91
N ASN A 147 4.30 -27.71 -7.71
CA ASN A 147 5.50 -26.94 -7.39
C ASN A 147 5.26 -25.43 -7.47
N ILE A 148 4.59 -24.96 -8.53
CA ILE A 148 4.19 -23.56 -8.69
C ILE A 148 3.33 -23.10 -7.50
N ASP A 149 2.32 -23.90 -7.13
CA ASP A 149 1.41 -23.57 -6.03
C ASP A 149 2.13 -23.54 -4.68
N ARG A 150 3.11 -24.41 -4.45
CA ARG A 150 3.97 -24.34 -3.27
C ARG A 150 4.76 -23.03 -3.23
N GLN A 151 5.30 -22.58 -4.37
CA GLN A 151 5.98 -21.29 -4.44
C GLN A 151 5.04 -20.11 -4.18
N PHE A 152 3.84 -20.17 -4.73
CA PHE A 152 2.79 -19.19 -4.47
C PHE A 152 2.51 -19.06 -2.96
N MET A 153 2.23 -20.18 -2.28
CA MET A 153 1.96 -20.18 -0.83
C MET A 153 3.16 -19.72 -0.01
N LEU A 154 4.36 -20.15 -0.38
CA LEU A 154 5.58 -19.73 0.29
C LEU A 154 5.80 -18.22 0.16
N THR A 155 5.54 -17.66 -1.02
CA THR A 155 5.68 -16.22 -1.29
C THR A 155 4.68 -15.40 -0.47
N LEU A 156 3.42 -15.82 -0.40
CA LEU A 156 2.41 -15.19 0.46
C LEU A 156 2.81 -15.24 1.95
N LYS A 157 3.39 -16.36 2.40
CA LYS A 157 3.91 -16.48 3.78
C LYS A 157 5.09 -15.56 4.03
N MET A 158 6.00 -15.42 3.07
CA MET A 158 7.13 -14.49 3.17
C MET A 158 6.66 -13.03 3.19
N LEU A 159 5.64 -12.68 2.39
CA LEU A 159 5.02 -11.36 2.42
C LEU A 159 4.43 -11.07 3.80
N SER A 160 3.60 -11.98 4.32
CA SER A 160 2.99 -11.89 5.65
C SER A 160 4.05 -11.73 6.76
N SER A 161 5.14 -12.50 6.71
CA SER A 161 6.23 -12.38 7.68
C SER A 161 6.95 -11.03 7.57
N THR A 162 7.23 -10.57 6.36
CA THR A 162 7.95 -9.31 6.11
C THR A 162 7.18 -8.12 6.70
N VAL A 163 5.88 -8.02 6.42
CA VAL A 163 5.04 -6.94 6.96
C VAL A 163 4.83 -7.06 8.48
N ARG A 164 4.85 -8.29 9.03
CA ARG A 164 4.79 -8.51 10.48
C ARG A 164 6.08 -8.08 11.17
N ASP A 165 7.23 -8.37 10.58
CA ASP A 165 8.53 -7.97 11.12
C ASP A 165 8.67 -6.44 11.15
N ILE A 166 8.25 -5.75 10.07
CA ILE A 166 8.20 -4.27 10.05
C ILE A 166 7.26 -3.74 11.14
N ALA A 167 6.07 -4.34 11.29
CA ALA A 167 5.14 -3.97 12.36
C ALA A 167 5.71 -4.19 13.76
N ALA A 168 6.49 -5.25 13.98
CA ALA A 168 7.17 -5.49 15.24
C ALA A 168 8.25 -4.43 15.52
N LEU A 169 9.03 -4.03 14.49
CA LEU A 169 10.03 -2.96 14.63
C LEU A 169 9.38 -1.61 14.99
N ALA A 170 8.18 -1.34 14.48
CA ALA A 170 7.43 -0.11 14.75
C ALA A 170 6.77 -0.02 16.14
N LYS A 171 6.81 -1.09 16.95
CA LYS A 171 6.24 -1.09 18.32
C LYS A 171 7.24 -0.70 19.42
N ASN A 172 8.48 -0.38 19.05
CA ASN A 172 9.53 0.00 20.00
C ASN A 172 9.40 1.47 20.43
N GLU A 173 10.14 1.88 21.48
CA GLU A 173 10.10 3.24 22.04
C GLU A 173 10.41 4.34 21.03
N ASN A 174 11.27 4.06 20.05
CA ASN A 174 11.61 4.95 18.94
C ASN A 174 11.31 4.26 17.60
N PRO A 175 10.03 4.21 17.15
CA PRO A 175 9.60 3.44 15.99
C PRO A 175 10.37 3.78 14.71
N SER A 176 10.44 5.07 14.35
CA SER A 176 11.07 5.54 13.12
C SER A 176 12.55 5.14 13.03
N LEU A 177 13.32 5.42 14.08
CA LEU A 177 14.75 5.07 14.15
C LEU A 177 14.97 3.55 14.14
N THR A 178 14.12 2.80 14.84
CA THR A 178 14.23 1.33 14.92
C THR A 178 13.95 0.69 13.57
N VAL A 179 12.93 1.16 12.85
CA VAL A 179 12.63 0.69 11.49
C VAL A 179 13.76 1.06 10.54
N GLU A 180 14.21 2.31 10.56
CA GLU A 180 15.29 2.82 9.69
C GLU A 180 16.60 2.04 9.83
N THR A 181 16.99 1.69 11.05
CA THR A 181 18.24 0.98 11.32
C THR A 181 18.17 -0.54 11.07
N ASN A 182 16.97 -1.14 11.01
CA ASN A 182 16.82 -2.60 10.96
C ASN A 182 16.19 -3.13 9.66
N VAL A 183 15.44 -2.34 8.90
CA VAL A 183 14.86 -2.78 7.60
C VAL A 183 15.93 -3.27 6.64
N ALA A 184 17.09 -2.60 6.58
CA ALA A 184 18.22 -3.03 5.74
C ALA A 184 18.79 -4.41 6.16
N LYS A 185 18.68 -4.75 7.46
CA LYS A 185 19.15 -6.02 8.03
C LYS A 185 18.13 -7.15 7.89
N MET A 186 16.87 -6.82 7.56
CA MET A 186 15.86 -7.84 7.29
C MET A 186 16.31 -8.69 6.10
N ARG A 187 16.19 -10.01 6.28
CA ARG A 187 16.55 -10.98 5.22
C ARG A 187 15.83 -10.61 3.93
N LEU A 188 16.56 -10.65 2.82
CA LEU A 188 15.92 -10.54 1.52
C LEU A 188 15.03 -11.77 1.28
N PRO A 189 13.88 -11.60 0.64
CA PRO A 189 13.05 -12.72 0.21
C PRO A 189 13.89 -13.69 -0.63
N ASN A 190 14.10 -14.89 -0.12
CA ASN A 190 14.91 -15.90 -0.79
C ASN A 190 13.98 -16.80 -1.61
N VAL A 191 13.63 -16.36 -2.81
CA VAL A 191 12.71 -17.08 -3.68
C VAL A 191 13.43 -18.12 -4.54
N ASP A 192 14.72 -17.92 -4.85
CA ASP A 192 15.48 -18.77 -5.79
C ASP A 192 15.84 -20.16 -5.24
N LYS A 193 16.01 -20.32 -3.92
CA LYS A 193 16.39 -21.62 -3.32
C LYS A 193 15.31 -22.70 -3.40
N ALA A 194 14.08 -22.33 -3.70
CA ALA A 194 12.98 -23.28 -3.78
C ALA A 194 12.87 -23.91 -5.19
N THR A 195 13.40 -23.24 -6.22
CA THR A 195 13.57 -23.76 -7.58
C THR A 195 14.78 -24.69 -7.73
N GLU A 196 15.92 -24.39 -7.08
CA GLU A 196 17.13 -25.21 -7.19
C GLU A 196 16.99 -26.61 -6.56
N LYS A 197 16.29 -26.72 -5.42
CA LYS A 197 16.13 -28.01 -4.73
C LYS A 197 15.22 -29.01 -5.48
N SER A 198 14.30 -28.52 -6.32
CA SER A 198 13.43 -29.37 -7.14
C SER A 198 14.19 -30.04 -8.29
N ASN A 199 15.21 -29.36 -8.84
CA ASN A 199 16.03 -29.92 -9.93
C ASN A 199 17.01 -30.99 -9.41
N ILE A 200 17.53 -30.83 -8.19
CA ILE A 200 18.47 -31.82 -7.61
C ILE A 200 17.74 -33.14 -7.27
N GLN A 201 16.50 -33.10 -6.78
CA GLN A 201 15.75 -34.32 -6.44
C GLN A 201 15.23 -35.08 -7.68
N SER A 202 14.90 -34.38 -8.76
CA SER A 202 14.46 -35.02 -10.01
C SER A 202 15.61 -35.69 -10.76
N LEU A 203 16.82 -35.12 -10.72
CA LEU A 203 18.02 -35.72 -11.33
C LEU A 203 18.48 -37.00 -10.61
N VAL A 204 18.30 -37.09 -9.29
CA VAL A 204 18.67 -38.30 -8.51
C VAL A 204 17.71 -39.47 -8.75
N LEU A 205 16.47 -39.23 -9.21
CA LEU A 205 15.50 -40.28 -9.54
C LEU A 205 15.61 -40.80 -10.97
N LEU A 206 16.22 -40.05 -11.88
CA LEU A 206 16.51 -40.45 -13.27
C LEU A 206 17.84 -41.21 -13.42
N ALA A 207 18.66 -41.24 -12.37
CA ALA A 207 19.97 -41.89 -12.35
C ALA A 207 19.97 -43.29 -11.70
N LYS A 208 18.81 -43.93 -11.57
CA LYS A 208 18.63 -45.32 -11.12
C LYS A 208 17.86 -46.11 -12.17
#